data_AF-A0A7K2TCZ6-F1
#
_entry.id   AF-A0A7K2TCZ6-F1
#
_cell.length_a   1.000
_cell.length_b   1.000
_cell.length_c   1.000
_cell.angle_alpha   90.00
_cell.angle_beta   90.00
_cell.angle_gamma   90.00
#
_symmetry.space_group_name_H-M   'P 1'
#
loop_
_entity.id
_entity.type
_entity.pdbx_description
1 polymer ?
#
loop_
_entity_poly.entity_id
_entity_poly.type
_entity_poly.pdbx_seq_one_letter_code
_entity_poly.pdbx_strand_id
1 'polypeptide(L)'
;MENVRPFPRDPADQDGPDHHDAERYVLGGCMHQPKQIPTIRGILARTDFALPAHELIWDVLGHLYDEGEPVNPISLRIELEKRKELRRAGGVGYVAQLGNYGGDPAYYAQEVRRRAELTAEADLGRRIVQQATAPDAEPGRAVTFIDDYLKRQSERAAGRSGDPADALLAELLDASSLDNMPTLEPLVGDLLHLDSLARIVGPSGHMKSFVTIDLAAHVGTGMKWHGHYVHQGTVVYLVAEGARGIRKRVRAWEKHYGLKMDNVLFLPRPVQAIGPEWDTLIEAMRRLQPQMIVIDTQARVSVGVEENSAKELGVVVERIEELRRATGACVLVIHHTGHIGEHGRGSSSAKGALQSELHVSKKGDSASNIVVTVKVGKQKDDEESGDLQFGLKVITLTGEAKPDGRPVTSVVLESLDHRPADEIKGTAQWLVRVLDKADIPLKWGSPRVIKWCAEYGIQMRKDKVEEAVRIRKHRNSFDEARTGTGDVNSGAPFGVNEDMSDDRSQSVSDSPPNDLPPNIPRAPESNIPRDLGGSPGENHENPRSNLPPLSGGGPGEAPLKPPSPRSPSREGGGEGAPTEHPHCTACNKPLTGYRRDRGYDTHIGCDPTLGNPPPHDAA
;
A
#
# COMPACT_ATOMS: atom_id res chain seq x y z
N MET A 1 -5.22 -6.66 -72.81
CA MET A 1 -5.24 -6.88 -71.35
C MET A 1 -4.96 -5.55 -70.67
N GLU A 2 -5.85 -4.57 -70.83
CA GLU A 2 -5.61 -3.18 -70.45
C GLU A 2 -6.73 -2.73 -69.51
N ASN A 3 -6.58 -2.99 -68.21
CA ASN A 3 -7.47 -2.45 -67.17
C ASN A 3 -6.84 -2.46 -65.76
N VAL A 4 -5.50 -2.45 -65.68
CA VAL A 4 -4.80 -2.05 -64.46
C VAL A 4 -4.26 -0.66 -64.72
N ARG A 5 -4.93 0.37 -64.20
CA ARG A 5 -4.31 1.69 -64.11
C ARG A 5 -3.17 1.58 -63.11
N PRO A 6 -1.91 1.87 -63.47
CA PRO A 6 -0.87 2.04 -62.47
C PRO A 6 -1.32 3.14 -61.52
N PHE A 7 -1.25 2.91 -60.21
CA PHE A 7 -1.31 4.03 -59.27
C PHE A 7 -0.20 5.02 -59.66
N PRO A 8 -0.47 6.35 -59.65
CA PRO A 8 0.60 7.32 -59.77
C PRO A 8 1.61 7.02 -58.67
N ARG A 9 2.89 6.85 -59.02
CA ARG A 9 3.94 6.86 -58.00
C ARG A 9 3.88 8.20 -57.31
N ASP A 10 3.94 8.18 -55.99
CA ASP A 10 4.03 9.38 -55.17
C ASP A 10 5.29 10.17 -55.60
N PRO A 11 5.25 11.50 -55.76
CA PRO A 11 6.47 12.28 -55.97
C PRO A 11 7.54 12.06 -54.88
N ALA A 12 7.19 11.54 -53.69
CA ALA A 12 8.15 11.10 -52.66
C ALA A 12 8.99 9.85 -53.04
N ASP A 13 8.71 9.19 -54.18
CA ASP A 13 9.49 8.07 -54.73
C ASP A 13 10.63 8.56 -55.67
N GLN A 14 11.02 9.85 -55.63
CA GLN A 14 12.04 10.48 -56.50
C GLN A 14 13.25 11.07 -55.74
N ASP A 15 13.52 10.59 -54.53
CA ASP A 15 14.35 11.33 -53.57
C ASP A 15 15.87 11.06 -53.70
N GLY A 16 16.64 12.15 -53.81
CA GLY A 16 18.03 12.17 -54.26
C GLY A 16 19.12 12.02 -53.17
N PRO A 17 20.39 12.37 -53.46
CA PRO A 17 21.56 12.03 -52.62
C PRO A 17 21.60 12.57 -51.17
N ASP A 18 20.73 13.53 -50.83
CA ASP A 18 20.85 14.38 -49.63
C ASP A 18 19.86 14.02 -48.49
N HIS A 19 19.12 12.90 -48.60
CA HIS A 19 18.00 12.61 -47.68
C HIS A 19 18.38 12.21 -46.24
N HIS A 20 19.59 11.70 -46.00
CA HIS A 20 20.03 11.19 -44.69
C HIS A 20 20.88 12.16 -43.87
N ASP A 21 20.91 13.44 -44.23
CA ASP A 21 21.79 14.41 -43.56
C ASP A 21 21.54 14.51 -42.05
N ALA A 22 20.30 14.42 -41.57
CA ALA A 22 20.01 14.38 -40.13
C ALA A 22 20.70 13.20 -39.42
N GLU A 23 20.69 12.00 -40.01
CA GLU A 23 21.42 10.84 -39.47
C GLU A 23 22.94 11.08 -39.47
N ARG A 24 23.47 11.69 -40.54
CA ARG A 24 24.90 12.05 -40.63
C ARG A 24 25.30 13.08 -39.56
N TYR A 25 24.46 14.09 -39.30
CA TYR A 25 24.67 15.07 -38.24
C TYR A 25 24.57 14.47 -36.82
N VAL A 26 23.71 13.46 -36.59
CA VAL A 26 23.70 12.71 -35.32
C VAL A 26 25.01 11.95 -35.14
N LEU A 27 25.41 11.14 -36.12
CA LEU A 27 26.60 10.30 -36.00
C LEU A 27 27.89 11.12 -35.90
N GLY A 28 28.05 12.12 -36.77
CA GLY A 28 29.18 13.06 -36.73
C GLY A 28 29.17 13.93 -35.48
N GLY A 29 28.00 14.45 -35.08
CA GLY A 29 27.83 15.21 -33.83
C GLY A 29 28.24 14.43 -32.59
N CYS A 30 27.93 13.12 -32.53
CA CYS A 30 28.40 12.23 -31.47
C CYS A 30 29.92 11.98 -31.49
N MET A 31 30.58 12.04 -32.65
CA MET A 31 32.05 11.99 -32.75
C MET A 31 32.72 13.31 -32.30
N HIS A 32 32.03 14.45 -32.41
CA HIS A 32 32.51 15.74 -31.88
C HIS A 32 32.18 15.94 -30.41
N GLN A 33 31.05 15.39 -29.94
CA GLN A 33 30.54 15.56 -28.59
C GLN A 33 30.15 14.22 -27.95
N PRO A 34 31.12 13.32 -27.64
CA PRO A 34 30.82 11.96 -27.18
C PRO A 34 29.96 11.91 -25.91
N LYS A 35 30.09 12.91 -25.02
CA LYS A 35 29.28 13.05 -23.80
C LYS A 35 27.77 13.15 -24.05
N GLN A 36 27.32 13.46 -25.27
CA GLN A 36 25.90 13.45 -25.62
C GLN A 36 25.36 12.06 -25.94
N ILE A 37 26.19 11.05 -26.20
CA ILE A 37 25.75 9.69 -26.62
C ILE A 37 24.69 9.08 -25.67
N PRO A 38 24.81 9.17 -24.32
CA PRO A 38 23.76 8.73 -23.41
C PRO A 38 22.42 9.47 -23.60
N THR A 39 22.45 10.79 -23.84
CA THR A 39 21.26 11.60 -24.13
C THR A 39 20.63 11.19 -25.46
N ILE A 40 21.44 10.99 -26.51
CA ILE A 40 20.95 10.57 -27.83
C ILE A 40 20.36 9.15 -27.78
N ARG A 41 20.92 8.23 -26.98
CA ARG A 41 20.35 6.90 -26.70
C ARG A 41 18.95 6.96 -26.07
N GLY A 42 18.65 8.01 -25.32
CA GLY A 42 17.29 8.26 -24.79
C GLY A 42 16.29 8.80 -25.83
N ILE A 43 16.77 9.28 -26.98
CA ILE A 43 15.93 9.83 -28.07
C ILE A 43 15.74 8.79 -29.18
N LEU A 44 16.83 8.16 -29.62
CA LEU A 44 16.90 7.25 -30.77
C LEU A 44 17.17 5.81 -30.36
N ALA A 45 16.34 4.90 -30.88
CA ALA A 45 16.67 3.49 -30.94
C ALA A 45 17.55 3.19 -32.17
N ARG A 46 18.31 2.09 -32.12
CA ARG A 46 19.11 1.57 -33.23
C ARG A 46 18.31 1.49 -34.56
N THR A 47 17.06 1.06 -34.48
CA THR A 47 16.15 0.88 -35.63
C THR A 47 15.51 2.17 -36.14
N ASP A 48 15.79 3.32 -35.53
CA ASP A 48 15.24 4.62 -35.98
C ASP A 48 16.10 5.22 -37.12
N PHE A 49 17.30 4.68 -37.39
CA PHE A 49 18.13 5.03 -38.55
C PHE A 49 17.64 4.31 -39.81
N ALA A 50 17.45 5.03 -40.92
CA ALA A 50 16.94 4.44 -42.15
C ALA A 50 18.01 3.64 -42.93
N LEU A 51 19.30 3.92 -42.72
CA LEU A 51 20.39 3.18 -43.36
C LEU A 51 20.99 2.11 -42.43
N PRO A 52 21.07 0.83 -42.83
CA PRO A 52 21.76 -0.21 -42.06
C PRO A 52 23.24 0.08 -41.79
N ALA A 53 23.88 0.91 -42.61
CA ALA A 53 25.23 1.42 -42.36
C ALA A 53 25.28 2.37 -41.15
N HIS A 54 24.23 3.17 -40.94
CA HIS A 54 24.11 4.08 -39.81
C HIS A 54 23.73 3.36 -38.52
N GLU A 55 22.85 2.35 -38.57
CA GLU A 55 22.61 1.46 -37.42
C GLU A 55 23.93 0.88 -36.89
N LEU A 56 24.75 0.32 -37.79
CA LEU A 56 26.05 -0.28 -37.48
C LEU A 56 27.04 0.75 -36.89
N ILE A 57 27.08 1.96 -37.46
CA ILE A 57 27.98 3.01 -36.96
C ILE A 57 27.52 3.49 -35.58
N TRP A 58 26.21 3.62 -35.35
CA TRP A 58 25.63 3.93 -34.05
C TRP A 58 26.01 2.89 -32.98
N ASP A 59 25.88 1.59 -33.30
CA ASP A 59 26.28 0.49 -32.41
C ASP A 59 27.78 0.58 -32.03
N VAL A 60 28.66 0.90 -33.00
CA VAL A 60 30.11 1.00 -32.76
C VAL A 60 30.49 2.27 -32.00
N LEU A 61 29.86 3.42 -32.29
CA LEU A 61 30.07 4.66 -31.52
C LEU A 61 29.65 4.47 -30.06
N GLY A 62 28.53 3.80 -29.82
CA GLY A 62 28.07 3.44 -28.49
C GLY A 62 29.07 2.55 -27.74
N HIS A 63 29.52 1.47 -28.37
CA HIS A 63 30.54 0.59 -27.78
C HIS A 63 31.85 1.32 -27.46
N LEU A 64 32.35 2.18 -28.36
CA LEU A 64 33.57 2.95 -28.08
C LEU A 64 33.39 3.89 -26.88
N TYR A 65 32.20 4.48 -26.72
CA TYR A 65 31.87 5.30 -25.56
C TYR A 65 31.83 4.47 -24.26
N ASP A 66 31.20 3.30 -24.29
CA ASP A 66 31.02 2.44 -23.10
C ASP A 66 32.34 1.86 -22.58
N GLU A 67 33.27 1.52 -23.49
CA GLU A 67 34.63 1.07 -23.14
C GLU A 67 35.57 2.23 -22.73
N GLY A 68 35.10 3.49 -22.75
CA GLY A 68 35.91 4.67 -22.44
C GLY A 68 36.95 5.02 -23.51
N GLU A 69 36.89 4.40 -24.69
CA GLU A 69 37.78 4.65 -25.82
C GLU A 69 37.50 6.00 -26.49
N PRO A 70 38.47 6.62 -27.20
CA PRO A 70 38.21 7.83 -27.95
C PRO A 70 37.10 7.60 -28.98
N VAL A 71 36.06 8.43 -28.99
CA VAL A 71 34.97 8.36 -29.97
C VAL A 71 35.19 9.43 -31.04
N ASN A 72 35.76 9.04 -32.18
CA ASN A 72 36.07 9.93 -33.31
C ASN A 72 36.16 9.13 -34.64
N PRO A 73 36.29 9.77 -35.82
CA PRO A 73 36.30 9.06 -37.11
C PRO A 73 37.44 8.04 -37.27
N ILE A 74 38.58 8.25 -36.61
CA ILE A 74 39.77 7.37 -36.71
C ILE A 74 39.56 6.12 -35.88
N SER A 75 39.12 6.26 -34.63
CA SER A 75 38.83 5.11 -33.75
C SER A 75 37.62 4.31 -34.24
N LEU A 76 36.57 4.98 -34.71
CA LEU A 76 35.43 4.33 -35.39
C LEU A 76 35.90 3.46 -36.57
N ARG A 77 36.80 3.98 -37.43
CA ARG A 77 37.38 3.21 -38.53
C ARG A 77 38.15 1.98 -38.01
N ILE A 78 39.03 2.16 -37.02
CA ILE A 78 39.87 1.07 -36.46
C ILE A 78 38.99 -0.05 -35.91
N GLU A 79 37.94 0.29 -35.14
CA GLU A 79 37.03 -0.70 -34.57
C GLU A 79 36.17 -1.40 -35.65
N LEU A 80 35.71 -0.66 -36.67
CA LEU A 80 35.03 -1.24 -37.84
C LEU A 80 35.95 -2.16 -38.69
N GLU A 81 37.25 -1.87 -38.77
CA GLU A 81 38.25 -2.71 -39.44
C GLU A 81 38.51 -4.00 -38.64
N LYS A 82 38.69 -3.88 -37.32
CA LYS A 82 38.83 -4.99 -36.37
C LYS A 82 37.63 -5.95 -36.41
N ARG A 83 36.40 -5.41 -36.49
CA ARG A 83 35.15 -6.18 -36.70
C ARG A 83 34.97 -6.73 -38.11
N LYS A 84 35.77 -6.28 -39.08
CA LYS A 84 35.62 -6.57 -40.53
C LYS A 84 34.32 -6.04 -41.14
N GLU A 85 33.70 -5.04 -40.50
CA GLU A 85 32.41 -4.46 -40.90
C GLU A 85 32.54 -3.11 -41.62
N LEU A 86 33.74 -2.53 -41.71
CA LEU A 86 34.00 -1.25 -42.39
C LEU A 86 33.35 -1.14 -43.78
N ARG A 87 33.35 -2.21 -44.59
CA ARG A 87 32.71 -2.22 -45.92
C ARG A 87 31.18 -2.07 -45.85
N ARG A 88 30.53 -2.59 -44.80
CA ARG A 88 29.08 -2.45 -44.54
C ARG A 88 28.76 -1.05 -44.01
N ALA A 89 29.68 -0.42 -43.29
CA ALA A 89 29.61 0.97 -42.83
C ALA A 89 29.94 2.03 -43.92
N GLY A 90 29.96 1.66 -45.21
CA GLY A 90 30.25 2.59 -46.32
C GLY A 90 31.73 2.77 -46.67
N GLY A 91 32.65 2.12 -45.96
CA GLY A 91 34.09 2.16 -46.25
C GLY A 91 34.83 3.38 -45.68
N VAL A 92 36.17 3.39 -45.86
CA VAL A 92 37.08 4.42 -45.30
C VAL A 92 36.62 5.85 -45.62
N GLY A 93 36.25 6.10 -46.88
CA GLY A 93 35.84 7.42 -47.35
C GLY A 93 34.58 7.93 -46.66
N TYR A 94 33.57 7.07 -46.46
CA TYR A 94 32.32 7.47 -45.83
C TYR A 94 32.48 7.73 -44.32
N VAL A 95 33.21 6.86 -43.63
CA VAL A 95 33.52 7.05 -42.19
C VAL A 95 34.31 8.34 -41.96
N ALA A 96 35.27 8.65 -42.82
CA ALA A 96 35.99 9.93 -42.79
C ALA A 96 35.07 11.12 -43.08
N GLN A 97 34.14 10.99 -44.05
CA GLN A 97 33.19 12.04 -44.40
C GLN A 97 32.19 12.34 -43.27
N LEU A 98 31.73 11.34 -42.52
CA LEU A 98 30.85 11.54 -41.35
C LEU A 98 31.49 12.45 -40.29
N GLY A 99 32.81 12.39 -40.13
CA GLY A 99 33.55 13.30 -39.25
C GLY A 99 33.43 14.79 -39.61
N ASN A 100 33.04 15.13 -40.84
CA ASN A 100 32.84 16.51 -41.26
C ASN A 100 31.46 17.07 -40.88
N TYR A 101 30.51 16.20 -40.46
CA TYR A 101 29.20 16.64 -39.98
C TYR A 101 29.29 16.97 -38.50
N GLY A 102 29.06 18.23 -38.16
CA GLY A 102 29.04 18.74 -36.78
C GLY A 102 27.82 19.63 -36.55
N GLY A 103 27.39 19.73 -35.30
CA GLY A 103 26.18 20.45 -34.91
C GLY A 103 25.70 19.98 -33.53
N ASP A 104 24.43 20.23 -33.24
CA ASP A 104 23.74 19.69 -32.07
C ASP A 104 23.12 18.31 -32.42
N PRO A 105 23.70 17.18 -31.97
CA PRO A 105 23.16 15.87 -32.29
C PRO A 105 21.78 15.62 -31.65
N ALA A 106 21.40 16.32 -30.57
CA ALA A 106 20.11 16.14 -29.92
C ALA A 106 18.96 16.67 -30.77
N TYR A 107 19.15 17.85 -31.38
CA TYR A 107 18.20 18.41 -32.35
C TYR A 107 17.99 17.47 -33.55
N TYR A 108 19.08 17.01 -34.18
CA TYR A 108 18.97 16.11 -35.34
C TYR A 108 18.43 14.72 -34.96
N ALA A 109 18.67 14.24 -33.74
CA ALA A 109 18.11 12.99 -33.24
C ALA A 109 16.56 13.04 -33.17
N GLN A 110 15.98 14.18 -32.80
CA GLN A 110 14.53 14.37 -32.82
C GLN A 110 13.97 14.32 -34.25
N GLU A 111 14.67 14.88 -35.25
CA GLU A 111 14.23 14.82 -36.65
C GLU A 111 14.37 13.42 -37.26
N VAL A 112 15.45 12.69 -36.96
CA VAL A 112 15.57 11.25 -37.34
C VAL A 112 14.43 10.45 -36.71
N ARG A 113 14.14 10.68 -35.42
CA ARG A 113 13.07 9.99 -34.71
C ARG A 113 11.70 10.25 -35.33
N ARG A 114 11.36 11.52 -35.59
CA ARG A 114 10.11 11.94 -36.22
C ARG A 114 9.88 11.26 -37.58
N ARG A 115 10.96 11.05 -38.36
CA ARG A 115 10.91 10.33 -39.65
C ARG A 115 10.72 8.83 -39.49
N ALA A 116 11.38 8.22 -38.49
CA ALA A 116 11.18 6.82 -38.16
C ALA A 116 9.73 6.53 -37.73
N GLU A 117 9.13 7.42 -36.94
CA GLU A 117 7.72 7.34 -36.51
C GLU A 117 6.76 7.43 -37.70
N LEU A 118 6.92 8.44 -38.57
CA LEU A 118 6.11 8.56 -39.80
C LEU A 118 6.24 7.35 -40.74
N THR A 119 7.44 6.76 -40.80
CA THR A 119 7.70 5.56 -41.61
C THR A 119 7.01 4.32 -41.01
N ALA A 120 7.03 4.18 -39.67
CA ALA A 120 6.34 3.13 -38.94
C ALA A 120 4.80 3.24 -39.06
N GLU A 121 4.25 4.46 -39.09
CA GLU A 121 2.83 4.72 -39.38
C GLU A 121 2.46 4.32 -40.81
N ALA A 122 3.28 4.71 -41.80
CA ALA A 122 3.06 4.34 -43.20
C ALA A 122 3.14 2.82 -43.42
N ASP A 123 4.06 2.13 -42.73
CA ASP A 123 4.18 0.67 -42.74
C ASP A 123 2.99 -0.02 -42.06
N LEU A 124 2.48 0.53 -40.95
CA LEU A 124 1.26 0.04 -40.30
C LEU A 124 0.08 0.14 -41.27
N GLY A 125 -0.12 1.29 -41.91
CA GLY A 125 -1.16 1.49 -42.92
C GLY A 125 -1.09 0.49 -44.07
N ARG A 126 0.11 0.27 -44.63
CA ARG A 126 0.36 -0.75 -45.67
C ARG A 126 -0.02 -2.16 -45.20
N ARG A 127 0.36 -2.56 -43.98
CA ARG A 127 0.07 -3.89 -43.41
C ARG A 127 -1.42 -4.10 -43.14
N ILE A 128 -2.13 -3.08 -42.66
CA ILE A 128 -3.59 -3.12 -42.45
C ILE A 128 -4.31 -3.37 -43.79
N VAL A 129 -3.96 -2.61 -44.83
CA VAL A 129 -4.53 -2.80 -46.19
C VAL A 129 -4.20 -4.20 -46.73
N GLN A 130 -2.96 -4.66 -46.58
CA GLN A 130 -2.55 -5.99 -47.02
C GLN A 130 -3.34 -7.11 -46.33
N GLN A 131 -3.55 -7.03 -45.02
CA GLN A 131 -4.33 -8.02 -44.27
C GLN A 131 -5.83 -7.97 -44.64
N ALA A 132 -6.40 -6.77 -44.83
CA ALA A 132 -7.81 -6.61 -45.19
C ALA A 132 -8.13 -7.06 -46.63
N THR A 133 -7.12 -7.10 -47.52
CA THR A 133 -7.26 -7.51 -48.93
C THR A 133 -6.80 -8.95 -49.21
N ALA A 134 -6.37 -9.69 -48.18
CA ALA A 134 -5.91 -11.07 -48.33
C ALA A 134 -7.06 -12.02 -48.74
N PRO A 135 -6.81 -13.06 -49.57
CA PRO A 135 -7.85 -14.02 -49.96
C PRO A 135 -8.48 -14.80 -48.79
N ASP A 136 -7.77 -14.91 -47.67
CA ASP A 136 -8.15 -15.54 -46.40
C ASP A 136 -8.50 -14.51 -45.30
N ALA A 137 -8.83 -13.27 -45.66
CA ALA A 137 -9.11 -12.22 -44.68
C ALA A 137 -10.39 -12.49 -43.88
N GLU A 138 -10.24 -12.75 -42.57
CA GLU A 138 -11.36 -12.85 -41.63
C GLU A 138 -11.75 -11.47 -41.06
N PRO A 139 -13.06 -11.16 -40.92
CA PRO A 139 -13.52 -9.95 -40.24
C PRO A 139 -12.93 -9.81 -38.84
N GLY A 140 -12.47 -8.60 -38.49
CA GLY A 140 -11.89 -8.29 -37.18
C GLY A 140 -10.38 -8.54 -37.06
N ARG A 141 -9.78 -9.40 -37.90
CA ARG A 141 -8.33 -9.73 -37.85
C ARG A 141 -7.42 -8.49 -37.94
N ALA A 142 -7.79 -7.53 -38.81
CA ALA A 142 -7.08 -6.26 -38.95
C ALA A 142 -7.24 -5.32 -37.73
N VAL A 143 -8.36 -5.42 -36.99
CA VAL A 143 -8.58 -4.64 -35.76
C VAL A 143 -7.71 -5.21 -34.64
N THR A 144 -7.73 -6.53 -34.44
CA THR A 144 -6.85 -7.21 -33.48
C THR A 144 -5.38 -6.91 -33.76
N PHE A 145 -4.96 -6.85 -35.03
CA PHE A 145 -3.60 -6.46 -35.41
C PHE A 145 -3.25 -5.00 -35.03
N ILE A 146 -4.20 -4.07 -35.08
CA ILE A 146 -4.01 -2.69 -34.61
C ILE A 146 -3.85 -2.67 -33.09
N ASP A 147 -4.74 -3.34 -32.34
CA ASP A 147 -4.68 -3.41 -30.88
C ASP A 147 -3.33 -4.00 -30.39
N ASP A 148 -2.93 -5.11 -31.00
CA ASP A 148 -1.63 -5.77 -30.79
C ASP A 148 -0.43 -4.87 -31.12
N TYR A 149 -0.54 -4.03 -32.16
CA TYR A 149 0.52 -3.11 -32.57
C TYR A 149 0.63 -1.94 -31.60
N LEU A 150 -0.50 -1.35 -31.20
CA LEU A 150 -0.56 -0.26 -30.22
C LEU A 150 -0.02 -0.72 -28.87
N LYS A 151 -0.39 -1.92 -28.42
CA LYS A 151 0.16 -2.54 -27.21
C LYS A 151 1.68 -2.74 -27.31
N ARG A 152 2.18 -3.26 -28.43
CA ARG A 152 3.63 -3.41 -28.64
C ARG A 152 4.36 -2.06 -28.74
N GLN A 153 3.71 -0.99 -29.20
CA GLN A 153 4.29 0.35 -29.19
C GLN A 153 4.31 0.97 -27.79
N SER A 154 3.28 0.77 -26.96
CA SER A 154 3.31 1.23 -25.56
C SER A 154 4.33 0.44 -24.73
N GLU A 155 4.43 -0.88 -24.91
CA GLU A 155 5.48 -1.72 -24.32
C GLU A 155 6.89 -1.22 -24.74
N ARG A 156 7.08 -0.85 -26.02
CA ARG A 156 8.34 -0.25 -26.52
C ARG A 156 8.57 1.21 -26.12
N ALA A 157 7.52 1.95 -25.77
CA ALA A 157 7.66 3.31 -25.25
C ALA A 157 8.08 3.27 -23.77
N ALA A 158 7.52 2.34 -23.00
CA ALA A 158 7.96 2.05 -21.64
C ALA A 158 9.40 1.50 -21.60
N GLY A 159 9.75 0.60 -22.52
CA GLY A 159 11.10 0.03 -22.66
C GLY A 159 12.11 0.90 -23.44
N ARG A 160 11.94 2.23 -23.51
CA ARG A 160 12.85 3.13 -24.25
C ARG A 160 13.82 3.94 -23.37
N SER A 161 14.19 3.37 -22.22
CA SER A 161 15.37 3.75 -21.44
C SER A 161 15.90 2.54 -20.64
N GLY A 162 17.09 2.04 -20.99
CA GLY A 162 17.72 0.88 -20.34
C GLY A 162 17.23 -0.49 -20.84
N ASP A 163 18.01 -1.54 -20.58
CA ASP A 163 17.52 -2.92 -20.62
C ASP A 163 16.35 -3.04 -19.63
N PRO A 164 15.24 -3.74 -19.94
CA PRO A 164 14.21 -4.05 -18.94
C PRO A 164 14.78 -4.72 -17.67
N ALA A 165 15.90 -5.44 -17.76
CA ALA A 165 16.66 -5.91 -16.61
C ALA A 165 17.34 -4.77 -15.86
N ASP A 166 17.97 -3.81 -16.53
CA ASP A 166 18.59 -2.63 -15.88
C ASP A 166 17.56 -1.73 -15.20
N ALA A 167 16.39 -1.53 -15.81
CA ALA A 167 15.28 -0.80 -15.21
C ALA A 167 14.81 -1.49 -13.91
N LEU A 168 14.60 -2.81 -13.94
CA LEU A 168 14.24 -3.58 -12.75
C LEU A 168 15.37 -3.59 -11.71
N LEU A 169 16.64 -3.66 -12.13
CA LEU A 169 17.81 -3.61 -11.24
C LEU A 169 17.96 -2.23 -10.57
N ALA A 170 17.55 -1.16 -11.24
CA ALA A 170 17.50 0.20 -10.66
C ALA A 170 16.35 0.39 -9.67
N GLU A 171 15.27 -0.40 -9.78
CA GLU A 171 14.17 -0.45 -8.80
C GLU A 171 14.49 -1.32 -7.56
N LEU A 172 15.56 -2.14 -7.59
CA LEU A 172 15.93 -2.99 -6.45
C LEU A 172 16.52 -2.18 -5.29
N LEU A 173 15.77 -2.10 -4.20
CA LEU A 173 16.21 -1.52 -2.93
C LEU A 173 17.08 -2.52 -2.14
N ASP A 174 18.15 -2.02 -1.52
CA ASP A 174 18.86 -2.75 -0.47
C ASP A 174 18.15 -2.60 0.89
N ALA A 175 18.57 -3.38 1.89
CA ALA A 175 17.89 -3.43 3.19
C ALA A 175 17.81 -2.05 3.89
N SER A 176 18.85 -1.22 3.78
CA SER A 176 18.88 0.16 4.27
C SER A 176 17.98 1.11 3.48
N SER A 177 17.78 0.84 2.19
CA SER A 177 16.89 1.62 1.34
C SER A 177 15.40 1.31 1.62
N LEU A 178 15.10 0.14 2.22
CA LEU A 178 13.75 -0.18 2.71
C LEU A 178 13.31 0.75 3.85
N ASP A 179 14.24 1.22 4.70
CA ASP A 179 13.93 2.16 5.80
C ASP A 179 13.39 3.52 5.29
N ASN A 180 13.64 3.83 4.02
CA ASN A 180 13.16 5.05 3.35
C ASN A 180 11.89 4.83 2.51
N MET A 181 11.32 3.62 2.49
CA MET A 181 10.03 3.38 1.85
C MET A 181 8.92 4.09 2.64
N PRO A 182 7.97 4.76 1.97
CA PRO A 182 6.84 5.37 2.66
C PRO A 182 6.03 4.30 3.39
N THR A 183 5.82 4.51 4.68
CA THR A 183 4.94 3.67 5.50
C THR A 183 3.49 3.82 5.02
N LEU A 184 2.70 2.75 5.15
CA LEU A 184 1.27 2.81 4.83
C LEU A 184 0.58 3.84 5.73
N GLU A 185 0.13 4.94 5.14
CA GLU A 185 -0.55 6.00 5.91
C GLU A 185 -1.96 5.56 6.33
N PRO A 186 -2.34 5.67 7.61
CA PRO A 186 -3.65 5.23 8.09
C PRO A 186 -4.77 6.16 7.59
N LEU A 187 -5.77 5.60 6.93
CA LEU A 187 -6.99 6.31 6.52
C LEU A 187 -8.07 6.28 7.62
N VAL A 188 -8.28 5.13 8.27
CA VAL A 188 -9.22 4.98 9.41
C VAL A 188 -8.62 4.05 10.45
N GLY A 189 -7.95 4.63 11.45
CA GLY A 189 -7.10 3.89 12.40
C GLY A 189 -6.21 2.90 11.66
N ASP A 190 -6.05 1.72 12.24
CA ASP A 190 -5.26 0.62 11.66
C ASP A 190 -6.08 -0.24 10.67
N LEU A 191 -7.37 0.11 10.45
CA LEU A 191 -8.35 -0.71 9.74
C LEU A 191 -8.25 -0.56 8.21
N LEU A 192 -7.95 0.66 7.75
CA LEU A 192 -7.88 1.05 6.35
C LEU A 192 -6.70 2.01 6.18
N HIS A 193 -5.93 1.82 5.11
CA HIS A 193 -4.76 2.62 4.78
C HIS A 193 -4.91 3.31 3.42
N LEU A 194 -4.25 4.44 3.22
CA LEU A 194 -4.06 5.04 1.90
C LEU A 194 -3.23 4.11 1.01
N ASP A 195 -3.31 4.34 -0.30
CA ASP A 195 -2.72 3.51 -1.36
C ASP A 195 -2.96 2.00 -1.17
N SER A 196 -4.11 1.58 -0.64
CA SER A 196 -4.38 0.18 -0.29
C SER A 196 -5.66 -0.39 -0.93
N LEU A 197 -5.67 -1.70 -1.15
CA LEU A 197 -6.86 -2.46 -1.55
C LEU A 197 -7.46 -3.15 -0.33
N ALA A 198 -8.66 -2.74 0.06
CA ALA A 198 -9.39 -3.25 1.21
C ALA A 198 -10.72 -3.90 0.79
N ARG A 199 -11.21 -4.86 1.58
CA ARG A 199 -12.49 -5.55 1.30
C ARG A 199 -13.38 -5.63 2.54
N ILE A 200 -14.66 -5.29 2.39
CA ILE A 200 -15.71 -5.56 3.39
C ILE A 200 -16.51 -6.80 2.96
N VAL A 201 -16.47 -7.84 3.79
CA VAL A 201 -16.98 -9.19 3.48
C VAL A 201 -18.09 -9.58 4.46
N GLY A 202 -19.13 -10.26 3.98
CA GLY A 202 -20.15 -10.84 4.86
C GLY A 202 -21.45 -11.22 4.15
N PRO A 203 -22.40 -11.88 4.84
CA PRO A 203 -23.66 -12.31 4.24
C PRO A 203 -24.53 -11.16 3.74
N SER A 204 -25.52 -11.48 2.88
CA SER A 204 -26.52 -10.48 2.46
C SER A 204 -27.36 -10.02 3.66
N GLY A 205 -27.77 -8.73 3.67
CA GLY A 205 -28.52 -8.13 4.78
C GLY A 205 -27.73 -7.84 6.06
N HIS A 206 -26.45 -8.23 6.16
CA HIS A 206 -25.60 -8.00 7.35
C HIS A 206 -24.97 -6.59 7.40
N MET A 207 -25.74 -5.56 7.06
CA MET A 207 -25.39 -4.13 7.25
C MET A 207 -24.08 -3.59 6.65
N LYS A 208 -23.35 -4.34 5.80
CA LYS A 208 -22.10 -3.90 5.12
C LYS A 208 -22.15 -2.46 4.56
N SER A 209 -23.13 -2.14 3.73
CA SER A 209 -23.25 -0.80 3.16
C SER A 209 -23.57 0.28 4.22
N PHE A 210 -24.12 -0.05 5.39
CA PHE A 210 -24.27 0.92 6.48
C PHE A 210 -22.92 1.20 7.15
N VAL A 211 -22.11 0.18 7.44
CA VAL A 211 -20.71 0.33 7.90
C VAL A 211 -19.91 1.16 6.90
N THR A 212 -20.07 0.87 5.61
CA THR A 212 -19.28 1.53 4.55
C THR A 212 -19.71 2.99 4.31
N ILE A 213 -21.00 3.30 4.39
CA ILE A 213 -21.48 4.70 4.32
C ILE A 213 -21.05 5.48 5.57
N ASP A 214 -21.05 4.84 6.73
CA ASP A 214 -20.60 5.46 7.98
C ASP A 214 -19.10 5.78 7.94
N LEU A 215 -18.25 4.84 7.49
CA LEU A 215 -16.83 5.07 7.20
C LEU A 215 -16.64 6.22 6.19
N ALA A 216 -17.29 6.16 5.03
CA ALA A 216 -17.18 7.18 3.98
C ALA A 216 -17.59 8.58 4.48
N ALA A 217 -18.61 8.67 5.33
CA ALA A 217 -19.07 9.92 5.91
C ALA A 217 -18.06 10.51 6.91
N HIS A 218 -17.46 9.66 7.75
CA HIS A 218 -16.41 10.08 8.68
C HIS A 218 -15.15 10.54 7.93
N VAL A 219 -14.69 9.80 6.91
CA VAL A 219 -13.58 10.22 6.01
C VAL A 219 -13.89 11.54 5.30
N GLY A 220 -15.09 11.72 4.75
CA GLY A 220 -15.48 12.97 4.10
C GLY A 220 -15.53 14.18 5.03
N THR A 221 -15.99 13.97 6.27
CA THR A 221 -16.18 15.05 7.27
C THR A 221 -14.97 15.29 8.18
N GLY A 222 -13.99 14.38 8.20
CA GLY A 222 -12.85 14.42 9.13
C GLY A 222 -13.20 14.05 10.58
N MET A 223 -14.40 13.52 10.83
CA MET A 223 -14.77 13.03 12.17
C MET A 223 -14.05 11.73 12.48
N LYS A 224 -13.57 11.56 13.72
CA LYS A 224 -13.08 10.27 14.23
C LYS A 224 -14.15 9.18 14.10
N TRP A 225 -13.84 8.07 13.44
CA TRP A 225 -14.77 6.95 13.26
C TRP A 225 -14.85 6.11 14.55
N HIS A 226 -15.91 6.32 15.34
CA HIS A 226 -16.15 5.62 16.63
C HIS A 226 -14.93 5.58 17.58
N GLY A 227 -14.16 6.67 17.60
CA GLY A 227 -12.95 6.83 18.42
C GLY A 227 -11.63 6.65 17.66
N HIS A 228 -11.64 5.93 16.53
CA HIS A 228 -10.47 5.75 15.68
C HIS A 228 -10.06 7.04 14.95
N TYR A 229 -8.76 7.19 14.68
CA TYR A 229 -8.22 8.25 13.83
C TYR A 229 -8.85 8.18 12.43
N VAL A 230 -8.97 9.33 11.76
CA VAL A 230 -9.44 9.43 10.37
C VAL A 230 -8.61 10.47 9.64
N HIS A 231 -8.03 10.10 8.51
CA HIS A 231 -7.47 11.03 7.55
C HIS A 231 -8.62 11.60 6.70
N GLN A 232 -8.86 12.91 6.76
CA GLN A 232 -9.96 13.52 6.01
C GLN A 232 -9.68 13.52 4.49
N GLY A 233 -10.69 13.29 3.67
CA GLY A 233 -10.54 13.45 2.22
C GLY A 233 -11.80 13.25 1.40
N THR A 234 -11.72 13.56 0.11
CA THR A 234 -12.78 13.28 -0.85
C THR A 234 -13.00 11.78 -0.98
N VAL A 235 -14.25 11.35 -0.85
CA VAL A 235 -14.66 9.95 -1.02
C VAL A 235 -15.52 9.82 -2.26
N VAL A 236 -15.27 8.81 -3.10
CA VAL A 236 -16.15 8.45 -4.22
C VAL A 236 -16.81 7.11 -3.95
N TYR A 237 -18.13 7.06 -4.03
CA TYR A 237 -18.92 5.86 -3.72
C TYR A 237 -19.68 5.41 -4.97
N LEU A 238 -19.24 4.31 -5.56
CA LEU A 238 -19.91 3.64 -6.69
C LEU A 238 -21.07 2.79 -6.16
N VAL A 239 -22.29 3.32 -6.29
CA VAL A 239 -23.53 2.69 -5.84
C VAL A 239 -24.05 1.73 -6.91
N ALA A 240 -23.32 0.64 -7.09
CA ALA A 240 -23.61 -0.37 -8.09
C ALA A 240 -24.81 -1.27 -7.70
N GLU A 241 -25.19 -1.32 -6.41
CA GLU A 241 -26.45 -1.88 -5.90
C GLU A 241 -27.25 -0.87 -5.05
N GLY A 242 -28.58 -0.90 -5.17
CA GLY A 242 -29.46 -0.26 -4.18
C GLY A 242 -29.50 1.28 -4.21
N ALA A 243 -29.13 1.93 -5.32
CA ALA A 243 -29.04 3.40 -5.45
C ALA A 243 -30.26 4.20 -4.92
N ARG A 244 -31.48 3.66 -5.02
CA ARG A 244 -32.69 4.33 -4.47
C ARG A 244 -32.74 4.34 -2.93
N GLY A 245 -32.03 3.44 -2.28
CA GLY A 245 -31.96 3.32 -0.81
C GLY A 245 -30.89 4.20 -0.18
N ILE A 246 -29.80 4.50 -0.88
CA ILE A 246 -28.64 5.18 -0.29
C ILE A 246 -28.97 6.59 0.24
N ARG A 247 -29.83 7.33 -0.49
CA ARG A 247 -30.31 8.65 -0.09
C ARG A 247 -30.88 8.66 1.34
N LYS A 248 -31.61 7.62 1.73
CA LYS A 248 -32.22 7.54 3.07
C LYS A 248 -31.20 7.27 4.17
N ARG A 249 -30.14 6.53 3.85
CA ARG A 249 -29.02 6.25 4.76
C ARG A 249 -28.19 7.51 4.99
N VAL A 250 -27.81 8.19 3.90
CA VAL A 250 -27.10 9.48 3.93
C VAL A 250 -27.88 10.51 4.76
N ARG A 251 -29.16 10.76 4.43
CA ARG A 251 -29.95 11.77 5.18
C ARG A 251 -30.24 11.37 6.64
N ALA A 252 -30.20 10.09 6.99
CA ALA A 252 -30.30 9.65 8.38
C ALA A 252 -29.00 9.91 9.16
N TRP A 253 -27.84 9.64 8.55
CA TRP A 253 -26.53 9.94 9.12
C TRP A 253 -26.34 11.45 9.31
N GLU A 254 -26.60 12.26 8.27
CA GLU A 254 -26.53 13.73 8.36
C GLU A 254 -27.44 14.29 9.46
N LYS A 255 -28.66 13.75 9.59
CA LYS A 255 -29.58 14.16 10.65
C LYS A 255 -29.11 13.71 12.04
N HIS A 256 -28.38 12.60 12.15
CA HIS A 256 -27.87 12.13 13.43
C HIS A 256 -26.70 12.98 13.93
N TYR A 257 -25.71 13.23 13.07
CA TYR A 257 -24.47 13.93 13.42
C TYR A 257 -24.53 15.45 13.22
N GLY A 258 -25.56 15.97 12.53
CA GLY A 258 -25.74 17.40 12.27
C GLY A 258 -24.85 17.97 11.15
N LEU A 259 -24.08 17.12 10.45
CA LEU A 259 -23.17 17.51 9.38
C LEU A 259 -23.68 17.07 7.99
N LYS A 260 -23.05 17.60 6.94
CA LYS A 260 -23.31 17.24 5.54
C LYS A 260 -22.19 16.41 4.95
N MET A 261 -22.53 15.45 4.11
CA MET A 261 -21.58 14.60 3.39
C MET A 261 -21.09 15.27 2.09
N ASP A 262 -20.72 16.55 2.13
CA ASP A 262 -20.45 17.31 0.90
C ASP A 262 -19.18 16.83 0.17
N ASN A 263 -18.22 16.25 0.91
CA ASN A 263 -17.01 15.59 0.37
C ASN A 263 -17.23 14.11 -0.02
N VAL A 264 -18.46 13.59 0.00
CA VAL A 264 -18.77 12.20 -0.41
C VAL A 264 -19.59 12.22 -1.70
N LEU A 265 -18.93 11.89 -2.80
CA LEU A 265 -19.51 11.94 -4.15
C LEU A 265 -20.03 10.56 -4.55
N PHE A 266 -21.31 10.47 -4.92
CA PHE A 266 -21.97 9.20 -5.25
C PHE A 266 -22.14 9.03 -6.76
N LEU A 267 -21.62 7.95 -7.33
CA LEU A 267 -21.93 7.51 -8.69
C LEU A 267 -23.09 6.48 -8.63
N PRO A 268 -24.33 6.82 -9.02
CA PRO A 268 -25.51 5.99 -8.76
C PRO A 268 -25.71 4.83 -9.75
N ARG A 269 -24.61 4.24 -10.25
CA ARG A 269 -24.60 3.15 -11.24
C ARG A 269 -23.27 2.36 -11.16
N PRO A 270 -23.25 1.09 -11.61
CA PRO A 270 -22.00 0.40 -11.87
C PRO A 270 -21.21 1.03 -13.05
N VAL A 271 -19.91 0.79 -13.03
CA VAL A 271 -19.00 0.80 -14.19
C VAL A 271 -18.40 -0.61 -14.25
N GLN A 272 -18.32 -1.24 -15.42
CA GLN A 272 -17.83 -2.62 -15.52
C GLN A 272 -16.30 -2.66 -15.61
N ALA A 273 -15.63 -3.43 -14.76
CA ALA A 273 -14.16 -3.49 -14.64
C ALA A 273 -13.46 -3.98 -15.92
N ILE A 274 -14.12 -4.89 -16.65
CA ILE A 274 -13.67 -5.41 -17.95
C ILE A 274 -14.16 -4.55 -19.14
N GLY A 275 -14.88 -3.46 -18.89
CA GLY A 275 -15.42 -2.57 -19.92
C GLY A 275 -14.55 -1.34 -20.19
N PRO A 276 -14.61 -0.74 -21.39
CA PRO A 276 -13.79 0.43 -21.76
C PRO A 276 -14.13 1.71 -20.97
N GLU A 277 -15.31 1.76 -20.32
CA GLU A 277 -15.67 2.86 -19.43
C GLU A 277 -14.81 2.86 -18.14
N TRP A 278 -14.18 1.73 -17.78
CA TRP A 278 -13.33 1.66 -16.59
C TRP A 278 -12.06 2.52 -16.73
N ASP A 279 -11.48 2.64 -17.93
CA ASP A 279 -10.35 3.55 -18.17
C ASP A 279 -10.78 5.02 -18.05
N THR A 280 -12.03 5.32 -18.43
CA THR A 280 -12.63 6.64 -18.22
C THR A 280 -12.87 6.93 -16.74
N LEU A 281 -13.26 5.92 -15.96
CA LEU A 281 -13.35 6.01 -14.50
C LEU A 281 -11.97 6.25 -13.88
N ILE A 282 -10.93 5.52 -14.27
CA ILE A 282 -9.56 5.70 -13.78
C ILE A 282 -9.09 7.15 -14.01
N GLU A 283 -9.20 7.66 -15.24
CA GLU A 283 -8.79 9.05 -15.55
C GLU A 283 -9.64 10.10 -14.80
N ALA A 284 -10.94 9.85 -14.61
CA ALA A 284 -11.79 10.73 -13.81
C ALA A 284 -11.38 10.74 -12.33
N MET A 285 -11.04 9.58 -11.75
CA MET A 285 -10.57 9.48 -10.37
C MET A 285 -9.17 10.07 -10.19
N ARG A 286 -8.25 9.87 -11.13
CA ARG A 286 -6.91 10.47 -11.13
C ARG A 286 -6.96 12.01 -11.11
N ARG A 287 -7.91 12.61 -11.83
CA ARG A 287 -8.14 14.08 -11.80
C ARG A 287 -8.79 14.58 -10.51
N LEU A 288 -9.61 13.74 -9.87
CA LEU A 288 -10.35 14.09 -8.65
C LEU A 288 -9.54 13.87 -7.37
N GLN A 289 -8.52 12.99 -7.42
CA GLN A 289 -7.66 12.59 -6.29
C GLN A 289 -8.44 12.27 -5.00
N PRO A 290 -9.40 11.32 -5.05
CA PRO A 290 -10.08 10.88 -3.85
C PRO A 290 -9.13 10.12 -2.92
N GLN A 291 -9.30 10.27 -1.61
CA GLN A 291 -8.56 9.50 -0.61
C GLN A 291 -9.17 8.09 -0.41
N MET A 292 -10.44 7.93 -0.79
CA MET A 292 -11.17 6.68 -0.67
C MET A 292 -12.12 6.46 -1.85
N ILE A 293 -12.11 5.25 -2.42
CA ILE A 293 -13.03 4.83 -3.48
C ILE A 293 -13.79 3.58 -3.01
N VAL A 294 -15.12 3.67 -2.87
CA VAL A 294 -15.98 2.55 -2.47
C VAL A 294 -16.66 1.91 -3.68
N ILE A 295 -16.62 0.58 -3.75
CA ILE A 295 -17.32 -0.23 -4.77
C ILE A 295 -18.38 -1.11 -4.08
N ASP A 296 -19.65 -0.70 -4.15
CA ASP A 296 -20.82 -1.37 -3.52
C ASP A 296 -21.74 -1.96 -4.60
N THR A 297 -21.53 -3.17 -5.14
CA THR A 297 -20.63 -4.26 -4.70
C THR A 297 -19.80 -4.84 -5.86
N GLN A 298 -18.80 -5.67 -5.55
CA GLN A 298 -17.92 -6.33 -6.54
C GLN A 298 -18.71 -7.03 -7.67
N ALA A 299 -19.71 -7.84 -7.32
CA ALA A 299 -20.56 -8.59 -8.25
C ALA A 299 -21.35 -7.72 -9.26
N ARG A 300 -21.44 -6.40 -9.02
CA ARG A 300 -22.12 -5.44 -9.91
C ARG A 300 -21.18 -4.73 -10.88
N VAL A 301 -19.87 -4.77 -10.63
CA VAL A 301 -18.81 -4.25 -11.53
C VAL A 301 -18.09 -5.37 -12.30
N SER A 302 -18.39 -6.63 -11.98
CA SER A 302 -17.91 -7.84 -12.68
C SER A 302 -19.01 -8.57 -13.44
N VAL A 303 -19.99 -7.86 -14.01
CA VAL A 303 -21.08 -8.50 -14.77
C VAL A 303 -20.52 -9.07 -16.08
N GLY A 304 -20.80 -10.36 -16.33
CA GLY A 304 -20.25 -11.10 -17.47
C GLY A 304 -18.93 -11.83 -17.19
N VAL A 305 -18.43 -11.75 -15.95
CA VAL A 305 -17.25 -12.49 -15.45
C VAL A 305 -17.72 -13.77 -14.75
N GLU A 306 -17.08 -14.91 -15.02
CA GLU A 306 -17.34 -16.13 -14.25
C GLU A 306 -16.68 -16.03 -12.87
N GLU A 307 -17.45 -15.72 -11.82
CA GLU A 307 -16.92 -15.54 -10.45
C GLU A 307 -16.20 -16.78 -9.87
N ASN A 308 -16.46 -17.98 -10.41
CA ASN A 308 -15.77 -19.21 -10.02
C ASN A 308 -14.41 -19.38 -10.74
N SER A 309 -14.16 -18.64 -11.82
CA SER A 309 -12.91 -18.65 -12.58
C SER A 309 -11.87 -17.76 -11.90
N ALA A 310 -10.89 -18.39 -11.24
CA ALA A 310 -9.78 -17.68 -10.60
C ALA A 310 -8.98 -16.80 -11.60
N LYS A 311 -8.99 -17.17 -12.89
CA LYS A 311 -8.37 -16.40 -13.98
C LYS A 311 -9.14 -15.10 -14.25
N GLU A 312 -10.45 -15.19 -14.45
CA GLU A 312 -11.26 -14.02 -14.78
C GLU A 312 -11.44 -13.08 -13.58
N LEU A 313 -11.59 -13.64 -12.37
CA LEU A 313 -11.57 -12.84 -11.15
C LEU A 313 -10.22 -12.14 -10.94
N GLY A 314 -9.11 -12.76 -11.37
CA GLY A 314 -7.79 -12.14 -11.39
C GLY A 314 -7.74 -10.87 -12.25
N VAL A 315 -8.36 -10.89 -13.44
CA VAL A 315 -8.48 -9.70 -14.31
C VAL A 315 -9.28 -8.60 -13.61
N VAL A 316 -10.40 -8.93 -12.95
CA VAL A 316 -11.19 -7.93 -12.20
C VAL A 316 -10.39 -7.32 -11.06
N VAL A 317 -9.63 -8.13 -10.31
CA VAL A 317 -8.77 -7.63 -9.22
C VAL A 317 -7.68 -6.71 -9.78
N GLU A 318 -7.01 -7.08 -10.88
CA GLU A 318 -5.98 -6.24 -11.50
C GLU A 318 -6.54 -4.89 -11.98
N ARG A 319 -7.75 -4.85 -12.54
CA ARG A 319 -8.40 -3.59 -12.96
C ARG A 319 -8.77 -2.70 -11.77
N ILE A 320 -9.04 -3.27 -10.60
CA ILE A 320 -9.24 -2.52 -9.35
C ILE A 320 -7.89 -2.05 -8.78
N GLU A 321 -6.83 -2.84 -8.94
CA GLU A 321 -5.47 -2.50 -8.54
C GLU A 321 -4.87 -1.38 -9.42
N GLU A 322 -5.16 -1.36 -10.72
CA GLU A 322 -4.87 -0.23 -11.62
C GLU A 322 -5.54 1.07 -11.14
N LEU A 323 -6.79 0.99 -10.67
CA LEU A 323 -7.50 2.13 -10.10
C LEU A 323 -6.85 2.62 -8.80
N ARG A 324 -6.36 1.72 -7.93
CA ARG A 324 -5.55 2.07 -6.74
C ARG A 324 -4.27 2.79 -7.17
N ARG A 325 -3.42 2.13 -7.97
CA ARG A 325 -2.11 2.66 -8.42
C ARG A 325 -2.21 3.99 -9.15
N ALA A 326 -3.29 4.22 -9.91
CA ALA A 326 -3.52 5.48 -10.62
C ALA A 326 -4.02 6.64 -9.74
N THR A 327 -4.39 6.38 -8.48
CA THR A 327 -5.04 7.38 -7.60
C THR A 327 -4.37 7.57 -6.23
N GLY A 328 -3.63 6.57 -5.73
CA GLY A 328 -3.14 6.56 -4.34
C GLY A 328 -4.25 6.34 -3.30
N ALA A 329 -5.48 6.05 -3.73
CA ALA A 329 -6.65 5.97 -2.86
C ALA A 329 -6.75 4.62 -2.13
N CYS A 330 -7.37 4.61 -0.94
CA CYS A 330 -7.92 3.39 -0.38
C CYS A 330 -9.11 2.91 -1.24
N VAL A 331 -8.95 1.81 -1.98
CA VAL A 331 -10.04 1.22 -2.75
C VAL A 331 -10.73 0.15 -1.89
N LEU A 332 -11.96 0.43 -1.45
CA LEU A 332 -12.74 -0.43 -0.57
C LEU A 332 -13.87 -1.15 -1.32
N VAL A 333 -13.71 -2.47 -1.48
CA VAL A 333 -14.64 -3.32 -2.24
C VAL A 333 -15.59 -4.05 -1.30
N ILE A 334 -16.91 -3.96 -1.52
CA ILE A 334 -17.88 -4.76 -0.78
C ILE A 334 -18.12 -6.08 -1.51
N HIS A 335 -17.97 -7.20 -0.79
CA HIS A 335 -18.19 -8.56 -1.32
C HIS A 335 -19.17 -9.36 -0.45
N HIS A 336 -19.88 -10.31 -1.08
CA HIS A 336 -20.82 -11.18 -0.39
C HIS A 336 -20.21 -12.57 -0.15
N THR A 337 -20.38 -13.10 1.07
CA THR A 337 -20.07 -14.51 1.34
C THR A 337 -21.17 -15.40 0.77
N GLY A 338 -20.80 -16.46 0.06
CA GLY A 338 -21.75 -17.49 -0.38
C GLY A 338 -22.38 -18.23 0.80
N HIS A 339 -23.46 -18.97 0.56
CA HIS A 339 -24.38 -19.44 1.61
C HIS A 339 -23.86 -20.56 2.55
N ILE A 340 -22.58 -20.94 2.50
CA ILE A 340 -21.99 -22.00 3.34
C ILE A 340 -20.55 -21.61 3.72
N GLY A 341 -20.29 -21.48 5.03
CA GLY A 341 -18.96 -21.29 5.63
C GLY A 341 -18.56 -19.83 5.89
N GLU A 342 -17.75 -19.61 6.94
CA GLU A 342 -17.17 -18.30 7.35
C GLU A 342 -16.05 -17.81 6.39
N HIS A 343 -16.06 -18.28 5.15
CA HIS A 343 -15.05 -17.96 4.16
C HIS A 343 -15.73 -17.33 2.96
N GLY A 344 -15.35 -16.09 2.63
CA GLY A 344 -15.77 -15.44 1.40
C GLY A 344 -15.50 -16.35 0.20
N ARG A 345 -16.54 -16.63 -0.58
CA ARG A 345 -16.38 -17.35 -1.84
C ARG A 345 -15.70 -16.42 -2.82
N GLY A 346 -14.51 -16.82 -3.24
CA GLY A 346 -13.59 -16.10 -4.11
C GLY A 346 -12.30 -16.91 -4.13
N SER A 347 -11.58 -16.91 -5.25
CA SER A 347 -10.34 -17.65 -5.38
C SER A 347 -9.32 -17.21 -4.33
N SER A 348 -8.47 -18.14 -3.87
CA SER A 348 -7.39 -17.86 -2.91
C SER A 348 -6.44 -16.75 -3.39
N SER A 349 -6.31 -16.55 -4.71
CA SER A 349 -5.59 -15.42 -5.32
C SER A 349 -6.13 -14.06 -4.87
N ALA A 350 -7.46 -13.89 -4.77
CA ALA A 350 -8.09 -12.63 -4.38
C ALA A 350 -7.90 -12.28 -2.88
N LYS A 351 -7.27 -13.16 -2.09
CA LYS A 351 -6.86 -12.92 -0.69
C LYS A 351 -5.38 -12.59 -0.53
N GLY A 352 -4.55 -12.79 -1.55
CA GLY A 352 -3.13 -12.42 -1.52
C GLY A 352 -2.88 -10.93 -1.75
N ALA A 353 -3.72 -10.30 -2.59
CA ALA A 353 -3.60 -8.90 -2.97
C ALA A 353 -4.07 -7.90 -1.89
N LEU A 354 -5.05 -8.27 -1.06
CA LEU A 354 -5.62 -7.35 -0.06
C LEU A 354 -4.61 -6.89 0.99
N GLN A 355 -4.76 -5.65 1.45
CA GLN A 355 -4.12 -5.14 2.66
C GLN A 355 -4.96 -5.42 3.91
N SER A 356 -6.28 -5.18 3.83
CA SER A 356 -7.23 -5.39 4.92
C SER A 356 -8.51 -6.11 4.45
N GLU A 357 -8.94 -7.16 5.16
CA GLU A 357 -10.26 -7.81 4.96
C GLU A 357 -11.11 -7.67 6.23
N LEU A 358 -12.21 -6.89 6.17
CA LEU A 358 -13.11 -6.62 7.28
C LEU A 358 -14.37 -7.50 7.20
N HIS A 359 -14.59 -8.35 8.20
CA HIS A 359 -15.72 -9.27 8.26
C HIS A 359 -16.90 -8.67 9.03
N VAL A 360 -17.99 -8.38 8.33
CA VAL A 360 -19.21 -7.80 8.92
C VAL A 360 -20.27 -8.89 9.13
N SER A 361 -20.67 -9.08 10.38
CA SER A 361 -21.76 -9.99 10.77
C SER A 361 -22.86 -9.24 11.53
N LYS A 362 -24.05 -9.84 11.59
CA LYS A 362 -25.23 -9.28 12.28
C LYS A 362 -25.88 -10.35 13.14
N LYS A 363 -26.07 -10.06 14.43
CA LYS A 363 -26.93 -10.84 15.35
C LYS A 363 -28.15 -10.00 15.72
N GLY A 364 -29.26 -10.62 16.09
CA GLY A 364 -30.53 -9.94 16.39
C GLY A 364 -31.45 -9.70 15.18
N ASP A 365 -32.70 -9.39 15.47
CA ASP A 365 -33.84 -9.35 14.52
C ASP A 365 -34.55 -7.99 14.46
N SER A 366 -34.58 -7.23 15.56
CA SER A 366 -35.10 -5.86 15.67
C SER A 366 -33.96 -4.84 15.76
N ALA A 367 -34.19 -3.60 15.31
CA ALA A 367 -33.18 -2.54 15.44
C ALA A 367 -32.68 -2.34 16.89
N SER A 368 -33.55 -2.57 17.88
CA SER A 368 -33.23 -2.45 19.31
C SER A 368 -32.38 -3.58 19.90
N ASN A 369 -32.22 -4.71 19.20
CA ASN A 369 -31.38 -5.83 19.66
C ASN A 369 -30.38 -6.30 18.60
N ILE A 370 -30.29 -5.61 17.46
CA ILE A 370 -29.28 -5.89 16.45
C ILE A 370 -27.92 -5.41 16.95
N VAL A 371 -26.97 -6.35 16.96
CA VAL A 371 -25.54 -6.07 17.08
C VAL A 371 -24.91 -6.36 15.73
N VAL A 372 -24.25 -5.36 15.16
CA VAL A 372 -23.36 -5.50 14.00
C VAL A 372 -21.95 -5.66 14.55
N THR A 373 -21.26 -6.73 14.17
CA THR A 373 -19.86 -6.95 14.54
C THR A 373 -18.99 -6.80 13.30
N VAL A 374 -17.99 -5.94 13.38
CA VAL A 374 -16.93 -5.78 12.38
C VAL A 374 -15.66 -6.39 12.96
N LYS A 375 -15.33 -7.61 12.54
CA LYS A 375 -14.08 -8.25 12.89
C LYS A 375 -13.01 -7.89 11.85
N VAL A 376 -11.84 -7.44 12.30
CA VAL A 376 -10.65 -7.36 11.45
C VAL A 376 -10.20 -8.79 11.14
N GLY A 377 -10.14 -9.13 9.86
CA GLY A 377 -9.61 -10.40 9.37
C GLY A 377 -8.10 -10.32 9.24
N LYS A 378 -7.58 -10.76 8.10
CA LYS A 378 -6.15 -10.66 7.82
C LYS A 378 -5.75 -9.20 7.54
N GLN A 379 -4.87 -8.65 8.38
CA GLN A 379 -3.92 -7.59 8.03
C GLN A 379 -2.59 -8.24 7.61
N LYS A 380 -1.76 -7.53 6.83
CA LYS A 380 -0.41 -8.00 6.48
C LYS A 380 0.63 -7.64 7.55
N ASP A 381 0.46 -6.49 8.21
CA ASP A 381 1.55 -5.80 8.92
C ASP A 381 1.23 -5.46 10.40
N ASP A 382 0.00 -5.73 10.88
CA ASP A 382 -0.50 -5.34 12.22
C ASP A 382 -0.99 -6.53 13.08
N GLU A 383 -1.10 -6.34 14.41
CA GLU A 383 -1.73 -7.29 15.35
C GLU A 383 -3.27 -7.31 15.23
N GLU A 384 -3.91 -8.48 15.43
CA GLU A 384 -5.37 -8.63 15.43
C GLU A 384 -6.05 -7.76 16.52
N SER A 385 -6.52 -6.57 16.12
CA SER A 385 -7.38 -5.73 16.94
C SER A 385 -8.71 -6.43 17.25
N GLY A 386 -9.24 -6.19 18.46
CA GLY A 386 -10.47 -6.82 18.94
C GLY A 386 -11.71 -6.48 18.10
N ASP A 387 -12.67 -7.42 18.06
CA ASP A 387 -13.95 -7.29 17.36
C ASP A 387 -14.69 -5.98 17.72
N LEU A 388 -14.92 -5.11 16.74
CA LEU A 388 -15.71 -3.88 16.91
C LEU A 388 -17.21 -4.21 16.87
N GLN A 389 -17.99 -3.63 17.79
CA GLN A 389 -19.43 -3.90 17.92
C GLN A 389 -20.25 -2.61 17.87
N PHE A 390 -21.36 -2.65 17.12
CA PHE A 390 -22.24 -1.51 16.89
C PHE A 390 -23.71 -1.89 17.09
N GLY A 391 -24.44 -1.04 17.81
CA GLY A 391 -25.91 -1.04 17.84
C GLY A 391 -26.48 -0.27 16.66
N LEU A 392 -27.80 -0.35 16.48
CA LEU A 392 -28.53 0.42 15.47
C LEU A 392 -29.48 1.45 16.11
N LYS A 393 -29.24 2.72 15.80
CA LYS A 393 -30.12 3.82 16.19
C LYS A 393 -31.06 4.16 15.03
N VAL A 394 -32.37 4.11 15.27
CA VAL A 394 -33.39 4.40 14.24
C VAL A 394 -33.59 5.91 14.11
N ILE A 395 -33.35 6.44 12.92
CA ILE A 395 -33.53 7.86 12.60
C ILE A 395 -34.76 8.04 11.69
N THR A 396 -35.69 8.88 12.12
CA THR A 396 -36.85 9.31 11.32
C THR A 396 -36.48 10.52 10.46
N LEU A 397 -36.73 10.45 9.15
CA LEU A 397 -36.50 11.56 8.21
C LEU A 397 -37.70 12.53 8.27
N THR A 398 -37.43 13.80 8.60
CA THR A 398 -38.47 14.83 8.68
C THR A 398 -38.97 15.20 7.27
N GLY A 399 -40.28 15.36 7.10
CA GLY A 399 -40.87 15.75 5.81
C GLY A 399 -41.06 14.59 4.80
N GLU A 400 -40.71 13.36 5.15
CA GLU A 400 -40.92 12.18 4.31
C GLU A 400 -41.87 11.16 4.96
N ALA A 401 -43.02 10.93 4.32
CA ALA A 401 -43.94 9.85 4.65
C ALA A 401 -43.91 8.76 3.57
N LYS A 402 -44.17 7.51 3.99
CA LYS A 402 -44.53 6.41 3.09
C LYS A 402 -45.95 6.64 2.53
N PRO A 403 -46.37 5.94 1.46
CA PRO A 403 -47.73 6.03 0.92
C PRO A 403 -48.85 5.71 1.92
N ASP A 404 -48.52 4.96 3.00
CA ASP A 404 -49.43 4.62 4.10
C ASP A 404 -49.39 5.62 5.29
N GLY A 405 -48.77 6.79 5.09
CA GLY A 405 -48.64 7.84 6.11
C GLY A 405 -47.59 7.58 7.19
N ARG A 406 -46.99 6.37 7.26
CA ARG A 406 -45.94 6.09 8.24
C ARG A 406 -44.65 6.86 7.92
N PRO A 407 -43.87 7.28 8.93
CA PRO A 407 -42.61 7.99 8.69
C PRO A 407 -41.62 7.13 7.88
N VAL A 408 -40.82 7.80 7.05
CA VAL A 408 -39.63 7.19 6.45
C VAL A 408 -38.51 7.18 7.48
N THR A 409 -37.94 5.99 7.72
CA THR A 409 -36.85 5.78 8.67
C THR A 409 -35.63 5.16 7.99
N SER A 410 -34.47 5.34 8.59
CA SER A 410 -33.26 4.54 8.34
C SER A 410 -32.54 4.28 9.66
N VAL A 411 -31.36 3.65 9.61
CA VAL A 411 -30.53 3.37 10.79
C VAL A 411 -29.13 3.93 10.62
N VAL A 412 -28.51 4.27 11.74
CA VAL A 412 -27.11 4.68 11.88
C VAL A 412 -26.43 3.78 12.93
N LEU A 413 -25.11 3.66 12.85
CA LEU A 413 -24.31 2.85 13.78
C LEU A 413 -24.01 3.65 15.05
N GLU A 414 -24.00 2.97 16.19
CA GLU A 414 -23.64 3.54 17.49
C GLU A 414 -22.74 2.51 18.19
N SER A 415 -21.46 2.86 18.43
CA SER A 415 -20.48 1.92 19.00
C SER A 415 -20.93 1.40 20.37
N LEU A 416 -20.83 0.08 20.54
CA LEU A 416 -21.06 -0.60 21.81
C LEU A 416 -19.78 -0.68 22.65
N ASP A 417 -18.62 -0.65 21.98
CA ASP A 417 -17.30 -0.66 22.61
C ASP A 417 -17.01 0.69 23.30
N HIS A 418 -17.52 1.78 22.71
CA HIS A 418 -17.58 3.11 23.32
C HIS A 418 -18.89 3.38 24.10
N ARG A 419 -19.52 2.34 24.67
CA ARG A 419 -20.38 2.60 25.83
C ARG A 419 -19.48 3.08 26.99
N PRO A 420 -19.65 4.30 27.52
CA PRO A 420 -19.37 4.47 28.94
C PRO A 420 -20.26 3.46 29.65
N ALA A 421 -19.66 2.37 30.16
CA ALA A 421 -20.37 1.14 30.49
C ALA A 421 -21.69 1.43 31.19
N ASP A 422 -22.81 1.07 30.53
CA ASP A 422 -24.16 1.33 31.05
C ASP A 422 -24.19 0.91 32.52
N GLU A 423 -24.48 1.85 33.41
CA GLU A 423 -24.18 1.68 34.83
C GLU A 423 -25.07 0.60 35.47
N ILE A 424 -24.65 -0.67 35.37
CA ILE A 424 -25.31 -1.78 36.04
C ILE A 424 -25.07 -1.63 37.54
N LYS A 425 -26.01 -0.90 38.16
CA LYS A 425 -26.14 -0.70 39.61
C LYS A 425 -26.01 -2.05 40.32
N GLY A 426 -25.04 -2.16 41.22
CA GLY A 426 -24.71 -3.39 41.93
C GLY A 426 -23.52 -4.20 41.38
N THR A 427 -22.85 -3.75 40.33
CA THR A 427 -21.52 -4.27 39.94
C THR A 427 -20.40 -3.68 40.82
N ALA A 428 -19.26 -4.38 40.89
CA ALA A 428 -18.09 -3.90 41.64
C ALA A 428 -17.54 -2.60 41.02
N GLN A 429 -17.44 -2.52 39.70
CA GLN A 429 -16.95 -1.35 38.95
C GLN A 429 -17.85 -0.12 39.15
N TRP A 430 -19.16 -0.30 39.19
CA TRP A 430 -20.11 0.76 39.57
C TRP A 430 -19.84 1.27 40.99
N LEU A 431 -19.72 0.36 41.96
CA LEU A 431 -19.43 0.73 43.35
C LEU A 431 -18.09 1.46 43.49
N VAL A 432 -17.05 1.08 42.74
CA VAL A 432 -15.77 1.81 42.73
C VAL A 432 -15.99 3.28 42.40
N ARG A 433 -16.73 3.59 41.32
CA ARG A 433 -17.00 4.99 40.93
C ARG A 433 -17.88 5.73 41.95
N VAL A 434 -18.86 5.05 42.56
CA VAL A 434 -19.67 5.64 43.65
C VAL A 434 -18.80 6.04 44.84
N LEU A 435 -17.83 5.19 45.24
CA LEU A 435 -16.91 5.47 46.33
C LEU A 435 -15.87 6.54 45.98
N ASP A 436 -15.40 6.58 44.74
CA ASP A 436 -14.47 7.60 44.25
C ASP A 436 -15.18 8.98 44.19
N LYS A 437 -16.42 9.03 43.69
CA LYS A 437 -17.23 10.27 43.61
C LYS A 437 -17.69 10.79 44.98
N ALA A 438 -17.85 9.90 45.96
CA ALA A 438 -18.12 10.23 47.36
C ALA A 438 -16.85 10.49 48.20
N ASP A 439 -15.67 10.53 47.57
CA ASP A 439 -14.38 10.84 48.19
C ASP A 439 -14.02 9.90 49.37
N ILE A 440 -14.38 8.61 49.23
CA ILE A 440 -14.21 7.62 50.30
C ILE A 440 -12.75 7.15 50.35
N PRO A 441 -12.02 7.29 51.47
CA PRO A 441 -10.58 7.02 51.52
C PRO A 441 -10.20 5.59 51.10
N LEU A 442 -9.18 5.47 50.24
CA LEU A 442 -8.66 4.18 49.74
C LEU A 442 -8.19 3.22 50.85
N LYS A 443 -7.82 3.76 52.02
CA LYS A 443 -7.48 3.00 53.23
C LYS A 443 -8.66 2.21 53.84
N TRP A 444 -9.90 2.43 53.39
CA TRP A 444 -11.06 1.71 53.91
C TRP A 444 -11.12 0.28 53.38
N GLY A 445 -10.97 -0.69 54.29
CA GLY A 445 -11.25 -2.10 54.00
C GLY A 445 -12.74 -2.38 53.85
N SER A 446 -13.07 -3.53 53.26
CA SER A 446 -14.43 -4.00 52.97
C SER A 446 -15.44 -3.83 54.11
N PRO A 447 -15.12 -4.09 55.40
CA PRO A 447 -16.09 -3.88 56.49
C PRO A 447 -16.59 -2.43 56.63
N ARG A 448 -15.73 -1.42 56.40
CA ARG A 448 -16.14 0.00 56.45
C ARG A 448 -16.98 0.37 55.22
N VAL A 449 -16.60 -0.12 54.05
CA VAL A 449 -17.35 0.11 52.80
C VAL A 449 -18.73 -0.55 52.84
N ILE A 450 -18.85 -1.77 53.38
CA ILE A 450 -20.15 -2.44 53.60
C ILE A 450 -21.06 -1.61 54.51
N LYS A 451 -20.53 -1.09 55.64
CA LYS A 451 -21.29 -0.24 56.57
C LYS A 451 -21.78 1.04 55.89
N TRP A 452 -20.89 1.71 55.14
CA TRP A 452 -21.21 2.92 54.38
C TRP A 452 -22.28 2.65 53.30
N CYS A 453 -22.16 1.56 52.54
CA CYS A 453 -23.19 1.16 51.57
C CYS A 453 -24.56 0.98 52.23
N ALA A 454 -24.62 0.35 53.41
CA ALA A 454 -25.87 0.18 54.16
C ALA A 454 -26.45 1.52 54.65
N GLU A 455 -25.61 2.44 55.14
CA GLU A 455 -26.02 3.78 55.60
C GLU A 455 -26.60 4.65 54.46
N TYR A 456 -26.11 4.47 53.23
CA TYR A 456 -26.59 5.19 52.03
C TYR A 456 -27.57 4.37 51.16
N GLY A 457 -28.16 3.30 51.69
CA GLY A 457 -29.21 2.52 51.00
C GLY A 457 -28.73 1.71 49.78
N ILE A 458 -27.42 1.49 49.64
CA ILE A 458 -26.80 0.71 48.57
C ILE A 458 -26.78 -0.76 48.98
N GLN A 459 -27.79 -1.52 48.54
CA GLN A 459 -27.80 -2.97 48.72
C GLN A 459 -26.85 -3.64 47.73
N MET A 460 -25.78 -4.26 48.24
CA MET A 460 -24.83 -5.05 47.46
C MET A 460 -24.40 -6.30 48.20
N ARG A 461 -24.10 -7.36 47.44
CA ARG A 461 -23.53 -8.59 48.00
C ARG A 461 -22.08 -8.36 48.46
N LYS A 462 -21.70 -9.05 49.53
CA LYS A 462 -20.37 -8.93 50.17
C LYS A 462 -19.21 -9.16 49.20
N ASP A 463 -19.32 -10.16 48.31
CA ASP A 463 -18.32 -10.48 47.28
C ASP A 463 -18.03 -9.28 46.37
N LYS A 464 -19.07 -8.55 45.96
CA LYS A 464 -18.92 -7.38 45.07
C LYS A 464 -18.37 -6.15 45.78
N VAL A 465 -18.59 -6.01 47.08
CA VAL A 465 -17.96 -4.95 47.89
C VAL A 465 -16.48 -5.24 48.12
N GLU A 466 -16.13 -6.51 48.41
CA GLU A 466 -14.74 -6.95 48.54
C GLU A 466 -13.96 -6.81 47.23
N GLU A 467 -14.59 -7.15 46.11
CA GLU A 467 -14.03 -6.93 44.76
C GLU A 467 -13.81 -5.44 44.45
N ALA A 468 -14.76 -4.57 44.78
CA ALA A 468 -14.61 -3.12 44.60
C ALA A 468 -13.45 -2.54 45.43
N VAL A 469 -13.31 -2.94 46.69
CA VAL A 469 -12.19 -2.51 47.54
C VAL A 469 -10.84 -3.01 47.00
N ARG A 470 -10.80 -4.26 46.50
CA ARG A 470 -9.60 -4.81 45.85
C ARG A 470 -9.20 -4.00 44.62
N ILE A 471 -10.15 -3.66 43.75
CA ILE A 471 -9.91 -2.82 42.55
C ILE A 471 -9.33 -1.46 42.94
N ARG A 472 -9.91 -0.78 43.94
CA ARG A 472 -9.44 0.55 44.42
C ARG A 472 -8.01 0.49 44.95
N LYS A 473 -7.64 -0.56 45.68
CA LYS A 473 -6.28 -0.75 46.20
C LYS A 473 -5.26 -1.02 45.09
N HIS A 474 -5.59 -1.87 44.10
CA HIS A 474 -4.67 -2.14 42.99
C HIS A 474 -4.42 -0.91 42.09
N ARG A 475 -5.40 -0.01 41.93
CA ARG A 475 -5.17 1.27 41.23
C ARG A 475 -4.07 2.09 41.91
N ASN A 476 -4.17 2.28 43.23
CA ASN A 476 -3.15 3.02 43.99
C ASN A 476 -1.77 2.36 43.92
N SER A 477 -1.70 1.02 43.88
CA SER A 477 -0.43 0.29 43.77
C SER A 477 0.31 0.52 42.44
N PHE A 478 -0.37 0.99 41.38
CA PHE A 478 0.28 1.37 40.12
C PHE A 478 0.69 2.86 40.09
N ASP A 479 -0.03 3.74 40.80
CA ASP A 479 0.32 5.17 40.91
C ASP A 479 1.41 5.42 41.98
N GLU A 480 1.46 4.64 43.06
CA GLU A 480 2.55 4.66 44.05
C GLU A 480 3.89 4.23 43.42
N ALA A 481 3.87 3.34 42.41
CA ALA A 481 5.05 2.97 41.64
C ALA A 481 5.55 4.09 40.70
N ARG A 482 4.74 5.14 40.46
CA ARG A 482 5.11 6.34 39.68
C ARG A 482 5.47 7.55 40.54
N THR A 483 5.11 7.55 41.82
CA THR A 483 5.33 8.68 42.75
C THR A 483 6.26 8.33 43.92
N GLY A 484 7.11 7.32 43.73
CA GLY A 484 8.06 6.85 44.74
C GLY A 484 9.05 7.93 45.20
N THR A 485 8.79 8.48 46.39
CA THR A 485 9.77 9.25 47.16
C THR A 485 10.87 8.31 47.65
N GLY A 486 11.94 8.18 46.86
CA GLY A 486 13.11 7.39 47.24
C GLY A 486 13.91 8.06 48.35
N ASP A 487 13.83 7.53 49.57
CA ASP A 487 14.84 7.82 50.60
C ASP A 487 16.20 7.26 50.15
N VAL A 488 17.19 8.14 50.04
CA VAL A 488 18.53 7.81 49.54
C VAL A 488 19.40 7.28 50.67
N ASN A 489 20.08 6.14 50.46
CA ASN A 489 21.34 5.91 51.17
C ASN A 489 22.32 5.01 50.39
N SER A 490 23.49 5.56 50.05
CA SER A 490 24.72 4.92 49.50
C SER A 490 24.59 4.05 48.22
N GLY A 491 25.31 4.30 47.12
CA GLY A 491 26.38 5.28 46.88
C GLY A 491 26.59 5.60 45.39
N ALA A 492 27.35 6.66 45.15
CA ALA A 492 27.48 7.40 43.87
C ALA A 492 28.73 6.93 43.04
N PRO A 493 29.13 7.55 41.88
CA PRO A 493 28.63 8.82 41.34
C PRO A 493 28.65 9.08 39.80
N PHE A 494 28.03 10.22 39.44
CA PHE A 494 28.21 11.10 38.25
C PHE A 494 27.93 10.56 36.82
N GLY A 495 27.43 11.36 35.88
CA GLY A 495 27.25 12.83 35.86
C GLY A 495 26.01 13.31 35.08
N VAL A 496 25.76 14.62 35.15
CA VAL A 496 24.49 15.30 34.80
C VAL A 496 24.65 16.16 33.53
N ASN A 497 23.54 16.43 32.84
CA ASN A 497 23.06 17.76 32.39
C ASN A 497 21.85 17.53 31.46
N GLU A 498 20.61 17.81 31.88
CA GLU A 498 19.96 19.14 31.90
C GLU A 498 19.64 19.67 30.49
N ASP A 499 18.35 19.71 30.16
CA ASP A 499 17.72 21.00 29.86
C ASP A 499 16.19 21.01 30.13
N MET A 500 15.71 22.16 30.57
CA MET A 500 14.32 22.53 30.92
C MET A 500 13.71 23.39 29.78
N SER A 501 12.41 23.69 29.65
CA SER A 501 11.15 23.18 30.21
C SER A 501 9.97 23.88 29.50
N ASP A 502 8.82 23.22 29.44
CA ASP A 502 7.42 23.76 29.47
C ASP A 502 7.09 25.19 29.00
N ASP A 503 6.03 25.27 28.18
CA ASP A 503 4.94 26.23 28.44
C ASP A 503 3.58 25.51 28.39
N ARG A 504 2.59 25.98 29.17
CA ARG A 504 1.27 25.36 29.36
C ARG A 504 0.16 26.34 29.03
N SER A 505 -0.83 25.91 28.24
CA SER A 505 -2.15 26.57 28.26
C SER A 505 -3.32 25.58 28.21
N GLN A 506 -4.33 25.93 28.99
CA GLN A 506 -5.49 25.17 29.43
C GLN A 506 -6.46 24.80 28.29
N SER A 507 -7.23 23.72 28.47
CA SER A 507 -8.51 23.53 27.78
C SER A 507 -9.65 23.31 28.77
N VAL A 508 -10.79 23.90 28.46
CA VAL A 508 -12.05 23.82 29.23
C VAL A 508 -12.96 22.80 28.56
N SER A 509 -13.63 21.94 29.33
CA SER A 509 -14.68 21.06 28.81
C SER A 509 -15.96 21.14 29.65
N ASP A 510 -17.01 21.70 29.04
CA ASP A 510 -18.38 21.61 29.56
C ASP A 510 -18.91 20.18 29.52
N SER A 511 -19.78 19.83 30.47
CA SER A 511 -20.55 18.58 30.46
C SER A 511 -21.97 18.81 30.99
N PRO A 512 -23.01 18.24 30.33
CA PRO A 512 -24.41 18.39 30.73
C PRO A 512 -24.76 17.57 32.00
N PRO A 513 -25.94 17.80 32.63
CA PRO A 513 -26.09 17.61 34.08
C PRO A 513 -26.67 16.27 34.57
N ASN A 514 -26.18 15.87 35.75
CA ASN A 514 -26.84 15.14 36.85
C ASN A 514 -27.76 13.94 36.55
N ASP A 515 -27.25 12.75 36.85
CA ASP A 515 -27.99 11.68 37.53
C ASP A 515 -27.28 11.30 38.85
N LEU A 516 -27.83 11.78 39.97
CA LEU A 516 -27.46 11.37 41.33
C LEU A 516 -28.68 11.45 42.25
N PRO A 517 -28.84 10.52 43.23
CA PRO A 517 -29.76 10.75 44.34
C PRO A 517 -29.27 11.96 45.17
N PRO A 518 -30.18 12.85 45.62
CA PRO A 518 -29.78 14.02 46.40
C PRO A 518 -29.28 13.63 47.80
N ASN A 519 -28.25 14.33 48.27
CA ASN A 519 -27.55 14.21 49.57
C ASN A 519 -26.50 13.08 49.70
N ILE A 520 -25.28 13.36 49.22
CA ILE A 520 -24.04 12.71 49.71
C ILE A 520 -23.05 13.83 50.10
N PRO A 521 -22.75 14.04 51.40
CA PRO A 521 -21.71 14.96 51.84
C PRO A 521 -20.31 14.30 51.82
N ARG A 522 -19.25 15.09 51.62
CA ARG A 522 -17.85 14.62 51.73
C ARG A 522 -17.48 14.27 53.17
N ALA A 523 -16.55 13.33 53.35
CA ALA A 523 -16.08 12.91 54.67
C ALA A 523 -15.11 13.94 55.31
N PRO A 524 -15.11 14.10 56.65
CA PRO A 524 -14.19 15.00 57.34
C PRO A 524 -12.81 14.39 57.56
N GLU A 525 -11.76 15.22 57.48
CA GLU A 525 -10.38 14.83 57.76
C GLU A 525 -10.13 14.64 59.26
N SER A 526 -9.35 13.63 59.64
CA SER A 526 -8.77 13.54 60.99
C SER A 526 -7.48 12.70 61.05
N ASN A 527 -6.58 13.21 61.90
CA ASN A 527 -5.15 12.92 62.06
C ASN A 527 -4.71 11.46 62.29
N ILE A 528 -3.43 11.23 62.01
CA ILE A 528 -2.64 10.01 62.30
C ILE A 528 -2.10 10.07 63.74
N PRO A 529 -2.02 8.91 64.44
CA PRO A 529 -0.77 8.58 65.15
C PRO A 529 -0.12 7.27 64.63
N ARG A 530 1.20 7.15 64.85
CA ARG A 530 2.05 6.02 64.42
C ARG A 530 2.05 4.87 65.46
N ASP A 531 2.46 3.70 64.97
CA ASP A 531 3.52 2.80 65.53
C ASP A 531 3.14 1.31 65.74
N LEU A 532 4.18 0.44 65.78
CA LEU A 532 4.24 -1.02 65.96
C LEU A 532 3.79 -1.88 64.74
N GLY A 533 4.53 -2.88 64.23
CA GLY A 533 5.89 -3.38 64.53
C GLY A 533 5.96 -4.93 64.64
N GLY A 534 6.67 -5.63 63.75
CA GLY A 534 7.05 -7.06 63.93
C GLY A 534 7.10 -7.97 62.68
N SER A 535 8.19 -8.75 62.54
CA SER A 535 8.39 -9.85 61.57
C SER A 535 8.56 -11.20 62.31
N PRO A 536 8.18 -12.36 61.74
CA PRO A 536 9.10 -13.26 61.00
C PRO A 536 8.39 -13.95 59.78
N GLY A 537 8.89 -14.99 59.06
CA GLY A 537 10.08 -15.85 59.17
C GLY A 537 10.17 -16.88 58.01
N GLU A 538 11.07 -17.87 58.10
CA GLU A 538 11.40 -18.86 57.03
C GLU A 538 10.72 -20.24 57.22
N ASN A 539 10.51 -21.03 56.13
CA ASN A 539 11.13 -22.37 55.96
C ASN A 539 10.66 -23.27 54.78
N HIS A 540 11.67 -23.93 54.18
CA HIS A 540 11.74 -25.30 53.62
C HIS A 540 11.04 -25.80 52.32
N GLU A 541 11.82 -26.68 51.66
CA GLU A 541 11.61 -27.38 50.38
C GLU A 541 11.00 -28.79 50.52
N ASN A 542 10.78 -29.43 49.36
CA ASN A 542 11.08 -30.84 48.96
C ASN A 542 9.91 -31.64 48.31
N PRO A 543 10.19 -32.71 47.52
CA PRO A 543 9.38 -33.06 46.34
C PRO A 543 8.88 -34.53 46.37
N ARG A 544 8.29 -35.02 45.26
CA ARG A 544 8.67 -36.30 44.62
C ARG A 544 7.82 -36.70 43.40
N SER A 545 8.47 -37.43 42.50
CA SER A 545 7.94 -38.20 41.38
C SER A 545 7.47 -39.61 41.79
N ASN A 546 6.72 -40.31 40.92
CA ASN A 546 6.62 -41.78 40.91
C ASN A 546 6.33 -42.34 39.50
N LEU A 547 6.90 -43.52 39.22
CA LEU A 547 6.87 -44.35 38.00
C LEU A 547 5.72 -45.42 38.10
N PRO A 548 5.50 -46.47 37.23
CA PRO A 548 6.39 -47.13 36.24
C PRO A 548 5.68 -47.59 34.89
N PRO A 549 6.26 -48.50 34.03
CA PRO A 549 5.91 -48.63 32.59
C PRO A 549 5.36 -50.02 32.12
N LEU A 550 5.12 -50.23 30.81
CA LEU A 550 5.62 -51.39 29.99
C LEU A 550 5.07 -51.52 28.52
N SER A 551 6.01 -51.57 27.55
CA SER A 551 6.10 -52.36 26.28
C SER A 551 4.90 -52.85 25.42
N GLY A 552 4.99 -52.68 24.08
CA GLY A 552 4.56 -53.71 23.10
C GLY A 552 4.20 -53.27 21.65
N GLY A 553 4.99 -53.66 20.63
CA GLY A 553 4.55 -53.83 19.22
C GLY A 553 4.86 -52.71 18.20
N GLY A 554 5.34 -53.08 17.00
CA GLY A 554 5.41 -52.24 15.77
C GLY A 554 5.06 -53.09 14.54
N PRO A 555 5.51 -52.80 13.30
CA PRO A 555 5.96 -51.54 12.69
C PRO A 555 5.12 -51.14 11.45
N GLY A 556 5.30 -49.92 10.91
CA GLY A 556 4.69 -49.48 9.64
C GLY A 556 5.35 -48.21 9.08
N GLU A 557 5.61 -48.16 7.78
CA GLU A 557 6.48 -47.16 7.13
C GLU A 557 5.83 -45.80 6.87
N ALA A 558 6.65 -44.74 6.79
CA ALA A 558 6.27 -43.41 6.31
C ALA A 558 7.39 -42.83 5.41
N PRO A 559 7.11 -42.29 4.20
CA PRO A 559 8.17 -41.85 3.28
C PRO A 559 8.67 -40.40 3.49
N LEU A 560 9.97 -40.29 3.75
CA LEU A 560 10.96 -39.34 3.21
C LEU A 560 10.57 -37.88 2.84
N LYS A 561 11.30 -36.93 3.44
CA LYS A 561 11.55 -35.57 2.90
C LYS A 561 12.60 -35.60 1.77
N PRO A 562 12.51 -34.72 0.74
CA PRO A 562 13.57 -34.55 -0.26
C PRO A 562 14.77 -33.73 0.27
N PRO A 563 15.98 -33.91 -0.28
CA PRO A 563 17.20 -33.23 0.17
C PRO A 563 17.46 -31.88 -0.53
N SER A 564 18.16 -30.98 0.18
CA SER A 564 18.65 -29.70 -0.36
C SER A 564 19.89 -29.88 -1.27
N PRO A 565 20.05 -29.09 -2.35
CA PRO A 565 21.21 -29.19 -3.24
C PRO A 565 22.51 -28.65 -2.62
N ARG A 566 23.64 -29.25 -3.00
CA ARG A 566 25.00 -28.85 -2.59
C ARG A 566 25.62 -27.81 -3.53
N SER A 567 26.46 -26.94 -2.98
CA SER A 567 27.36 -26.06 -3.73
C SER A 567 28.47 -26.86 -4.46
N PRO A 568 28.93 -26.43 -5.65
CA PRO A 568 30.02 -27.09 -6.37
C PRO A 568 31.41 -26.78 -5.77
N SER A 569 32.33 -27.71 -5.98
CA SER A 569 33.69 -27.76 -5.42
C SER A 569 34.72 -26.94 -6.20
N ARG A 570 35.84 -26.63 -5.52
CA ARG A 570 36.92 -25.74 -5.98
C ARG A 570 38.21 -26.55 -6.16
N GLU A 571 38.73 -26.66 -7.38
CA GLU A 571 40.06 -27.20 -7.70
C GLU A 571 40.70 -26.40 -8.84
N GLY A 572 42.04 -26.36 -8.88
CA GLY A 572 42.83 -25.70 -9.92
C GLY A 572 43.52 -24.41 -9.45
N GLY A 573 44.78 -24.52 -9.03
CA GLY A 573 45.61 -23.38 -8.59
C GLY A 573 46.62 -22.92 -9.65
N GLY A 574 47.06 -21.67 -9.52
CA GLY A 574 48.23 -21.09 -10.20
C GLY A 574 48.77 -19.95 -9.35
N GLU A 575 50.06 -19.97 -9.02
CA GLU A 575 50.71 -18.97 -8.18
C GLU A 575 51.17 -17.76 -9.01
N GLY A 576 51.13 -16.54 -8.43
CA GLY A 576 51.95 -15.43 -8.94
C GLY A 576 51.35 -14.02 -9.01
N ALA A 577 50.92 -13.44 -7.88
CA ALA A 577 50.95 -11.98 -7.62
C ALA A 577 50.44 -11.69 -6.18
N PRO A 578 50.87 -10.61 -5.51
CA PRO A 578 50.13 -10.09 -4.37
C PRO A 578 48.78 -9.56 -4.86
N THR A 579 47.68 -10.23 -4.50
CA THR A 579 46.34 -9.77 -4.87
C THR A 579 45.95 -8.56 -4.06
N GLU A 580 46.27 -7.37 -4.56
CA GLU A 580 45.53 -6.16 -4.17
C GLU A 580 44.05 -6.44 -4.45
N HIS A 581 43.23 -6.38 -3.40
CA HIS A 581 41.79 -6.52 -3.58
C HIS A 581 41.32 -5.28 -4.34
N PRO A 582 40.55 -5.39 -5.44
CA PRO A 582 40.05 -4.20 -6.10
C PRO A 582 39.18 -3.42 -5.09
N HIS A 583 39.51 -2.16 -4.89
CA HIS A 583 38.76 -1.24 -4.03
C HIS A 583 37.69 -0.53 -4.85
N CYS A 584 36.57 -0.20 -4.21
CA CYS A 584 35.52 0.61 -4.83
C CYS A 584 36.06 2.01 -5.17
N THR A 585 35.94 2.44 -6.43
CA THR A 585 36.45 3.73 -6.92
C THR A 585 35.80 4.94 -6.25
N ALA A 586 34.59 4.80 -5.70
CA ALA A 586 33.87 5.87 -5.01
C ALA A 586 34.12 5.94 -3.49
N CYS A 587 34.18 4.80 -2.78
CA CYS A 587 34.24 4.76 -1.30
C CYS A 587 35.56 4.17 -0.74
N ASN A 588 36.45 3.66 -1.60
CA ASN A 588 37.72 3.04 -1.26
C ASN A 588 37.65 1.85 -0.28
N LYS A 589 36.47 1.28 -0.01
CA LYS A 589 36.30 0.01 0.72
C LYS A 589 36.48 -1.18 -0.25
N PRO A 590 36.99 -2.36 0.18
CA PRO A 590 37.23 -3.50 -0.71
C PRO A 590 35.96 -4.04 -1.39
N LEU A 591 36.08 -4.47 -2.64
CA LEU A 591 35.00 -5.16 -3.36
C LEU A 591 34.97 -6.64 -2.98
N THR A 592 33.82 -7.13 -2.54
CA THR A 592 33.63 -8.49 -2.03
C THR A 592 32.64 -9.28 -2.89
N GLY A 593 32.80 -10.62 -2.88
CA GLY A 593 31.90 -11.57 -3.55
C GLY A 593 31.70 -11.30 -5.05
N TYR A 594 30.45 -11.42 -5.48
CA TYR A 594 30.03 -11.34 -6.89
C TYR A 594 30.57 -10.12 -7.65
N ARG A 595 30.69 -8.94 -7.02
CA ARG A 595 31.13 -7.72 -7.72
C ARG A 595 32.58 -7.82 -8.17
N ARG A 596 33.46 -8.27 -7.27
CA ARG A 596 34.87 -8.57 -7.58
C ARG A 596 34.98 -9.64 -8.66
N ASP A 597 34.21 -10.71 -8.52
CA ASP A 597 34.27 -11.87 -9.41
C ASP A 597 33.70 -11.60 -10.82
N ARG A 598 33.09 -10.42 -11.02
CA ARG A 598 32.55 -9.91 -12.30
C ARG A 598 33.27 -8.66 -12.83
N GLY A 599 34.29 -8.15 -12.14
CA GLY A 599 35.08 -7.00 -12.58
C GLY A 599 34.42 -5.62 -12.43
N TYR A 600 33.38 -5.48 -11.60
CA TYR A 600 32.84 -4.16 -11.26
C TYR A 600 33.84 -3.37 -10.42
N ASP A 601 33.88 -2.04 -10.61
CA ASP A 601 34.79 -1.11 -9.93
C ASP A 601 34.13 -0.34 -8.76
N THR A 602 32.81 -0.47 -8.59
CA THR A 602 31.96 0.26 -7.63
C THR A 602 31.05 -0.69 -6.84
N HIS A 603 30.63 -0.32 -5.62
CA HIS A 603 29.55 -1.03 -4.89
C HIS A 603 28.16 -0.68 -5.47
N ILE A 604 27.11 -1.44 -5.09
CA ILE A 604 25.72 -0.97 -5.26
C ILE A 604 25.55 0.33 -4.47
N GLY A 605 24.80 1.29 -5.03
CA GLY A 605 24.52 2.58 -4.39
C GLY A 605 25.70 3.58 -4.33
N CYS A 606 26.90 3.18 -4.77
CA CYS A 606 28.05 4.09 -4.87
C CYS A 606 28.06 4.80 -6.22
N ASP A 607 27.68 6.09 -6.24
CA ASP A 607 27.73 6.94 -7.43
C ASP A 607 29.15 7.50 -7.64
N PRO A 608 29.86 7.18 -8.74
CA PRO A 608 31.20 7.68 -9.01
C PRO A 608 31.23 9.17 -9.42
N THR A 609 30.08 9.82 -9.64
CA THR A 609 29.98 11.27 -9.90
C THR A 609 29.85 12.10 -8.62
N LEU A 610 29.37 11.49 -7.53
CA LEU A 610 29.30 12.07 -6.20
C LEU A 610 30.53 11.64 -5.40
N GLY A 611 31.61 12.43 -5.50
CA GLY A 611 32.93 12.12 -4.93
C GLY A 611 33.06 12.11 -3.39
N ASN A 612 32.02 11.67 -2.67
CA ASN A 612 32.04 11.36 -1.23
C ASN A 612 31.00 10.27 -0.91
N PRO A 613 31.27 9.37 0.05
CA PRO A 613 30.29 8.38 0.49
C PRO A 613 29.08 9.03 1.22
N PRO A 614 27.90 8.38 1.23
CA PRO A 614 26.78 8.81 2.08
C PRO A 614 27.17 8.73 3.57
N PRO A 615 26.62 9.62 4.42
CA PRO A 615 27.12 9.83 5.78
C PRO A 615 26.56 8.83 6.80
N HIS A 616 27.03 7.58 6.77
CA HIS A 616 26.74 6.58 7.81
C HIS A 616 27.99 5.77 8.21
N ASP A 617 28.68 6.24 9.26
CA ASP A 617 29.56 5.46 10.16
C ASP A 617 29.90 6.38 11.37
N ALA A 618 28.95 6.56 12.31
CA ALA A 618 29.14 7.38 13.52
C ALA A 618 28.21 7.01 14.71
N ALA A 619 28.08 5.73 15.05
CA ALA A 619 27.69 5.20 16.37
C ALA A 619 28.02 3.71 16.47
#